data_AF-A0A6B2DE62-F1
#
_entry.id   AF-A0A6B2DE62-F1
#
_cell.length_a   1.000
_cell.length_b   1.000
_cell.length_c   1.000
_cell.angle_alpha   90.00
_cell.angle_beta   90.00
_cell.angle_gamma   90.00
#
_symmetry.space_group_name_H-M   'P 1'
#
loop_
_entity.id
_entity.type
_entity.pdbx_description
1 polymer ?
#
loop_
_entity_poly.entity_id
_entity_poly.type
_entity_poly.pdbx_seq_one_letter_code
_entity_poly.pdbx_strand_id
1 'polypeptide(L)' 'MTVNSTLRDAAFRWIADDPDDGSRAELQGVLAKAMGGDAEAAADLADRMAGPLEFGTAGLRG' A
#
# COMPACT_ATOMS: atom_id res chain seq x y z
N MET A 1 -4.45 -13.86 -3.69
CA MET A 1 -4.75 -12.90 -4.78
C MET A 1 -3.43 -12.28 -5.18
N THR A 2 -3.01 -12.36 -6.45
CA THR A 2 -1.71 -11.81 -6.90
C THR A 2 -1.84 -10.33 -7.24
N VAL A 3 -0.78 -9.54 -6.97
CA VAL A 3 -0.74 -8.11 -7.32
C VAL A 3 -0.73 -7.92 -8.83
N ASN A 4 -1.75 -7.21 -9.35
CA ASN A 4 -1.81 -6.84 -10.76
C ASN A 4 -0.91 -5.61 -11.07
N SER A 5 -0.63 -5.36 -12.35
CA SER A 5 0.25 -4.25 -12.78
C SER A 5 -0.31 -2.88 -12.38
N THR A 6 -1.61 -2.65 -12.56
CA THR A 6 -2.25 -1.37 -12.21
C THR A 6 -2.09 -1.01 -10.74
N LEU A 7 -2.30 -1.99 -9.84
CA LEU A 7 -2.17 -1.81 -8.39
C LEU A 7 -0.72 -1.52 -7.99
N ARG A 8 0.23 -2.22 -8.61
CA ARG A 8 1.67 -1.97 -8.42
C ARG A 8 2.05 -0.55 -8.85
N ASP A 9 1.59 -0.12 -10.00
CA ASP A 9 1.92 1.21 -10.54
C ASP A 9 1.31 2.33 -9.68
N ALA A 10 0.09 2.14 -9.17
CA ALA A 10 -0.54 3.05 -8.24
C ALA A 10 0.25 3.16 -6.92
N ALA A 11 0.68 2.02 -6.35
CA ALA A 11 1.48 2.00 -5.14
C ALA A 11 2.84 2.70 -5.34
N PHE A 12 3.54 2.47 -6.45
CA PHE A 12 4.79 3.16 -6.75
C PHE A 12 4.62 4.66 -6.90
N ARG A 13 3.53 5.11 -7.55
CA ARG A 13 3.23 6.54 -7.67
C ARG A 13 2.99 7.16 -6.29
N TRP A 14 2.21 6.50 -5.45
CA TRP A 14 1.96 6.95 -4.09
C TRP A 14 3.26 7.06 -3.28
N ILE A 15 4.13 6.04 -3.34
CA ILE A 15 5.44 6.05 -2.68
C ILE A 15 6.34 7.19 -3.19
N ALA A 16 6.24 7.56 -4.47
CA ALA A 16 7.05 8.63 -5.02
C ALA A 16 6.53 10.03 -4.63
N ASP A 17 5.20 10.18 -4.52
CA ASP A 17 4.54 11.45 -4.23
C ASP A 17 4.38 11.73 -2.72
N ASP A 18 4.44 10.71 -1.87
CA ASP A 18 4.25 10.86 -0.42
C ASP A 18 5.49 11.45 0.27
N PRO A 19 5.38 12.62 0.93
CA PRO A 19 6.51 13.27 1.58
C PRO A 19 6.92 12.61 2.91
N ASP A 20 6.10 11.71 3.47
CA ASP A 20 6.34 11.06 4.74
C ASP A 20 7.17 9.77 4.57
N ASP A 21 8.41 9.76 5.07
CA ASP A 21 9.28 8.58 4.99
C ASP A 21 8.67 7.34 5.68
N GLY A 22 7.90 7.53 6.75
CA GLY A 22 7.26 6.43 7.48
C GLY A 22 6.20 5.73 6.63
N SER A 23 5.26 6.50 6.09
CA SER A 23 4.17 5.98 5.28
C SER A 23 4.68 5.36 3.98
N ARG A 24 5.73 5.93 3.37
CA ARG A 24 6.45 5.30 2.24
C ARG A 24 7.02 3.94 2.60
N ALA A 25 7.75 3.83 3.72
CA ALA A 25 8.37 2.59 4.14
C ALA A 25 7.34 1.49 4.46
N GLU A 26 6.24 1.85 5.11
CA GLU A 26 5.11 0.95 5.37
C GLU A 26 4.52 0.41 4.06
N LEU A 27 4.21 1.29 3.10
CA LEU A 27 3.64 0.89 1.82
C LEU A 27 4.61 0.05 0.98
N GLN A 28 5.91 0.36 1.01
CA GLN A 28 6.95 -0.46 0.40
C GLN A 28 6.99 -1.88 0.98
N GLY A 29 6.86 -2.01 2.30
CA GLY A 29 6.82 -3.31 2.98
C GLY A 29 5.62 -4.15 2.57
N VAL A 30 4.43 -3.56 2.54
CA VAL A 30 3.21 -4.23 2.07
C VAL A 30 3.35 -4.65 0.61
N LEU A 31 3.83 -3.76 -0.26
CA LEU A 31 4.04 -4.04 -1.69
C LEU A 31 5.02 -5.21 -1.90
N ALA A 32 6.13 -5.25 -1.15
CA ALA A 32 7.12 -6.32 -1.26
C ALA A 32 6.54 -7.69 -0.88
N LYS A 33 5.78 -7.77 0.21
CA LYS A 33 5.09 -9.01 0.63
C LYS A 33 4.06 -9.45 -0.41
N ALA A 34 3.27 -8.51 -0.89
CA ALA A 34 2.24 -8.77 -1.89
C ALA A 34 2.84 -9.25 -3.23
N MET A 35 4.01 -8.72 -3.61
CA MET A 35 4.79 -9.22 -4.75
C MET A 35 5.40 -10.60 -4.51
N GLY A 36 5.71 -10.94 -3.26
CA GLY A 36 6.15 -12.27 -2.83
C GLY A 36 5.05 -13.34 -2.84
N GLY A 37 3.81 -12.98 -3.18
CA GLY A 37 2.68 -13.90 -3.25
C GLY A 37 1.85 -13.98 -1.96
N ASP A 38 2.12 -13.10 -1.00
CA ASP A 38 1.31 -12.97 0.22
C ASP A 38 -0.08 -12.43 -0.13
N ALA A 39 -1.11 -13.26 0.10
CA ALA A 39 -2.48 -12.93 -0.23
C ALA A 39 -3.09 -11.89 0.72
N GLU A 40 -2.68 -11.85 1.99
CA GLU A 40 -3.15 -10.86 2.96
C GLU A 40 -2.55 -9.50 2.63
N ALA A 41 -1.25 -9.45 2.34
CA ALA A 41 -0.59 -8.22 1.91
C ALA A 41 -1.15 -7.69 0.59
N ALA A 42 -1.52 -8.55 -0.35
CA ALA A 42 -2.15 -8.13 -1.60
C ALA A 42 -3.56 -7.56 -1.38
N ALA A 43 -4.32 -8.11 -0.43
CA ALA A 43 -5.63 -7.58 -0.05
C ALA A 43 -5.49 -6.23 0.67
N ASP A 44 -4.56 -6.11 1.62
CA ASP A 44 -4.26 -4.84 2.32
C ASP A 44 -3.80 -3.76 1.32
N LEU A 45 -2.90 -4.11 0.39
CA LEU A 45 -2.47 -3.19 -0.67
C LEU A 45 -3.65 -2.73 -1.53
N ALA A 46 -4.54 -3.65 -1.90
CA ALA A 46 -5.72 -3.32 -2.71
C ALA A 46 -6.67 -2.39 -1.94
N ASP A 47 -6.90 -2.65 -0.65
CA ASP A 47 -7.78 -1.85 0.21
C ASP A 47 -7.25 -0.41 0.35
N ARG A 48 -5.95 -0.26 0.66
CA ARG A 48 -5.26 1.05 0.75
C ARG A 48 -5.31 1.86 -0.54
N MET A 49 -5.36 1.17 -1.70
CA MET A 49 -5.40 1.81 -3.02
C MET A 49 -6.84 1.96 -3.56
N ALA A 50 -7.84 1.38 -2.92
CA ALA A 50 -9.22 1.32 -3.42
C ALA A 50 -10.11 2.48 -2.94
N GLY A 51 -9.77 3.19 -1.87
CA GLY A 51 -10.67 4.17 -1.25
C GLY A 51 -10.07 5.55 -1.00
N PRO A 52 -10.86 6.63 -1.05
CA PRO A 52 -10.45 7.90 -0.46
C PRO A 52 -10.15 7.65 1.01
N LEU A 53 -9.06 8.23 1.52
CA LEU A 53 -8.59 8.12 2.91
C LEU A 53 -9.70 8.45 3.91
N GLU A 54 -10.57 7.50 4.25
CA GLU A 54 -11.35 7.56 5.46
C GLU A 54 -10.43 7.14 6.59
N PHE A 55 -10.05 8.14 7.39
CA PHE A 55 -9.25 7.96 8.59
C PHE A 55 -9.83 6.84 9.47
N GLY A 56 -8.99 5.85 9.78
CA GLY A 56 -9.28 4.77 10.72
C GLY A 56 -9.34 3.42 10.03
N THR A 57 -8.31 2.58 10.15
CA THR A 57 -8.32 1.62 11.27
C THR A 57 -6.97 0.93 11.53
N ALA A 58 -5.82 1.49 11.11
CA ALA A 58 -4.53 1.04 11.65
C ALA A 58 -3.42 2.07 11.42
N GLY A 59 -2.91 2.67 12.50
CA GLY A 59 -1.62 3.38 12.48
C GLY A 59 -1.67 4.90 12.29
N LEU A 60 -2.12 5.60 13.33
CA LEU A 60 -1.56 6.86 13.84
C LEU A 60 -0.91 7.82 12.82
N ARG A 61 -1.69 8.71 12.23
CA ARG A 61 -1.15 10.03 11.88
C ARG A 61 -0.96 10.81 13.18
N GLY A 62 0.28 10.86 13.66
CA GLY A 62 0.75 11.95 14.52
C GLY A 62 0.96 13.22 13.71
#